data_AF-A0A7L9BFC9-F1
#
_entry.id   AF-A0A7L9BFC9-F1
#
_cell.length_a   1.000
_cell.length_b   1.000
_cell.length_c   1.000
_cell.angle_alpha   90.00
_cell.angle_beta   90.00
_cell.angle_gamma   90.00
#
_symmetry.space_group_name_H-M   'P 1'
#
loop_
_entity.id
_entity.type
_entity.pdbx_description
1 polymer ?
#
loop_
_entity_poly.entity_id
_entity_poly.type
_entity_poly.pdbx_seq_one_letter_code
_entity_poly.pdbx_strand_id
1 'polypeptide(L)'
;MTRLITHPLTAVILIVAGAVHAQPSDSQVITDCVKNKDGLIEATCTKGKTGEQYWHSGDQAWYWDRGVVIKRKANISGAPNAVVVVKGLARYNVLGGKYTFKKFYTTSNEYEGIPTPSAEALTNYVNQNLKKVFSGREHSITEVSTVAIDPEKAWTWHEITRFSVPIIIQYKEVVNNTEIADKKGVFDVMFYRMDANSLPHNLLSVETTSQEIGRKKYTEQQIRMMKSLADN
;
A
#
# COMPACT_ATOMS: atom_id res chain seq x y z
N MET A 1 71.33 57.08 6.40
CA MET A 1 70.70 55.87 6.99
C MET A 1 69.26 56.20 7.31
N THR A 2 68.34 55.87 6.41
CA THR A 2 66.91 56.20 6.52
C THR A 2 66.16 54.96 6.97
N ARG A 3 65.58 54.98 8.18
CA ARG A 3 64.78 53.85 8.71
C ARG A 3 63.35 53.96 8.17
N LEU A 4 62.91 52.98 7.38
CA LEU A 4 61.49 52.74 7.09
C LEU A 4 60.84 52.13 8.34
N ILE A 5 59.77 52.77 8.82
CA ILE A 5 58.86 52.21 9.82
C ILE A 5 57.75 51.50 9.05
N THR A 6 57.75 50.17 9.07
CA THR A 6 56.69 49.32 8.53
C THR A 6 55.59 49.17 9.57
N HIS A 7 54.41 49.75 9.30
CA HIS A 7 53.20 49.44 10.06
C HIS A 7 52.58 48.14 9.51
N PRO A 8 52.32 47.12 10.34
CA PRO A 8 51.54 45.97 9.89
C PRO A 8 50.06 46.37 9.78
N LEU A 9 49.53 46.37 8.56
CA LEU A 9 48.08 46.40 8.32
C LEU A 9 47.48 45.14 8.94
N THR A 10 46.74 45.30 10.03
CA THR A 10 45.93 44.23 10.60
C THR A 10 44.61 44.20 9.83
N ALA A 11 44.46 43.25 8.91
CA ALA A 11 43.19 43.01 8.24
C ALA A 11 42.20 42.37 9.23
N VAL A 12 41.20 43.13 9.67
CA VAL A 12 40.06 42.59 10.40
C VAL A 12 39.16 41.89 9.39
N ILE A 13 39.21 40.56 9.37
CA ILE A 13 38.24 39.74 8.64
C ILE A 13 36.94 39.75 9.46
N LEU A 14 35.97 40.57 9.05
CA LEU A 14 34.60 40.47 9.53
C LEU A 14 33.99 39.19 8.93
N ILE A 15 33.91 38.11 9.73
CA ILE A 15 33.06 36.97 9.40
C ILE A 15 31.64 37.41 9.69
N VAL A 16 30.94 37.92 8.68
CA VAL A 16 29.49 38.05 8.72
C VAL A 16 28.95 36.63 8.69
N ALA A 17 28.59 36.09 9.85
CA ALA A 17 27.79 34.88 9.95
C ALA A 17 26.42 35.20 9.32
N GLY A 18 26.31 35.03 8.00
CA GLY A 18 25.02 34.97 7.36
C GLY A 18 24.21 33.92 8.10
N ALA A 19 23.04 34.29 8.61
CA ALA A 19 22.10 33.32 9.13
C ALA A 19 21.77 32.36 7.98
N VAL A 20 22.46 31.23 7.94
CA VAL A 20 22.06 30.10 7.10
C VAL A 20 20.73 29.68 7.69
N HIS A 21 19.65 30.14 7.07
CA HIS A 21 18.30 29.73 7.42
C HIS A 21 18.16 28.27 7.01
N ALA A 22 18.61 27.40 7.90
CA ALA A 22 18.54 25.96 7.72
C ALA A 22 17.06 25.57 7.66
N GLN A 23 16.74 24.70 6.70
CA GLN A 23 15.46 24.00 6.65
C GLN A 23 15.17 23.32 8.01
N PRO A 24 13.90 23.06 8.35
CA PRO A 24 13.55 22.41 9.61
C PRO A 24 14.31 21.09 9.81
N SER A 25 14.78 20.85 11.04
CA SER A 25 15.37 19.56 11.39
C SER A 25 14.31 18.46 11.36
N ASP A 26 14.73 17.21 11.16
CA ASP A 26 13.80 16.07 11.20
C ASP A 26 13.03 16.00 12.55
N SER A 27 13.67 16.38 13.66
CA SER A 27 13.01 16.47 14.98
C SER A 27 11.91 17.53 15.04
N GLN A 28 12.13 18.69 14.42
CA GLN A 28 11.12 19.75 14.30
C GLN A 28 9.99 19.29 13.40
N VAL A 29 10.31 18.68 12.25
CA VAL A 29 9.31 18.14 11.31
C VAL A 29 8.39 17.12 11.97
N ILE A 30 8.96 16.18 12.74
CA ILE A 30 8.19 15.19 13.48
C ILE A 30 7.28 15.87 14.52
N THR A 31 7.80 16.84 15.25
CA THR A 31 7.03 17.59 16.26
C THR A 31 5.83 18.29 15.63
N ASP A 32 6.03 18.93 14.47
CA ASP A 32 4.97 19.66 13.77
C ASP A 32 3.90 18.72 13.18
N CYS A 33 4.30 17.53 12.73
CA CYS A 33 3.36 16.52 12.21
C CYS A 33 2.58 15.79 13.31
N VAL A 34 3.17 15.64 14.49
CA VAL A 34 2.62 14.84 15.60
C VAL A 34 2.12 15.77 16.70
N LYS A 35 0.98 16.42 16.47
CA LYS A 35 0.35 17.31 17.46
C LYS A 35 -0.15 16.57 18.70
N ASN A 36 -0.73 15.37 18.52
CA ASN A 36 -1.10 14.47 19.61
C ASN A 36 -0.17 13.25 19.62
N LYS A 37 0.46 12.97 20.77
CA LYS A 37 1.34 11.83 21.02
C LYS A 37 0.60 10.58 21.51
N ASP A 38 -0.70 10.67 21.79
CA ASP A 38 -1.50 9.52 22.19
C ASP A 38 -1.41 8.40 21.14
N GLY A 39 -1.07 7.22 21.62
CA GLY A 39 -0.87 6.04 20.79
C GLY A 39 0.33 6.13 19.83
N LEU A 40 1.18 7.16 19.87
CA LEU A 40 2.39 7.22 19.06
C LEU A 40 3.36 6.11 19.47
N ILE A 41 3.82 5.34 18.48
CA ILE A 41 4.84 4.30 18.66
C ILE A 41 6.18 4.83 18.14
N GLU A 42 6.17 5.35 16.92
CA GLU A 42 7.37 5.86 16.24
C GLU A 42 6.98 6.95 15.25
N ALA A 43 7.85 7.94 15.06
CA ALA A 43 7.76 8.84 13.91
C ALA A 43 9.17 9.13 13.41
N THR A 44 9.37 9.01 12.11
CA THR A 44 10.68 9.23 11.47
C THR A 44 10.49 9.97 10.14
N CYS A 45 11.48 10.77 9.77
CA CYS A 45 11.53 11.31 8.41
C CYS A 45 12.22 10.30 7.48
N THR A 46 11.93 10.37 6.17
CA THR A 46 12.52 9.46 5.19
C THR A 46 14.05 9.57 5.18
N LYS A 47 14.74 8.45 5.46
CA LYS A 47 16.21 8.37 5.52
C LYS A 47 16.86 8.81 4.21
N GLY A 48 18.01 9.48 4.32
CA GLY A 48 18.83 9.89 3.15
C GLY A 48 18.21 10.99 2.28
N LYS A 49 17.06 11.55 2.68
CA LYS A 49 16.43 12.70 2.02
C LYS A 49 16.39 13.86 3.00
N THR A 50 16.38 15.08 2.50
CA THR A 50 16.31 16.29 3.32
C THR A 50 15.05 17.10 3.06
N GLY A 51 14.19 16.69 2.11
CA GLY A 51 13.04 17.46 1.66
C GLY A 51 13.32 18.19 0.34
N GLU A 52 12.27 18.67 -0.30
CA GLU A 52 12.32 19.30 -1.63
C GLU A 52 11.57 20.63 -1.61
N GLN A 53 12.24 21.71 -2.06
CA GLN A 53 11.63 23.02 -2.23
C GLN A 53 11.17 23.21 -3.68
N TYR A 54 9.96 23.71 -3.87
CA TYR A 54 9.40 23.96 -5.20
C TYR A 54 8.39 25.12 -5.19
N TRP A 55 8.19 25.75 -6.34
CA TRP A 55 7.17 26.78 -6.54
C TRP A 55 5.83 26.14 -6.89
N HIS A 56 4.77 26.48 -6.17
CA HIS A 56 3.42 26.06 -6.47
C HIS A 56 2.66 27.19 -7.18
N SER A 57 2.47 27.05 -8.50
CA SER A 57 1.88 28.10 -9.34
C SER A 57 0.46 28.49 -8.92
N GLY A 58 -0.37 27.52 -8.53
CA GLY A 58 -1.76 27.76 -8.12
C GLY A 58 -1.90 28.57 -6.82
N ASP A 59 -0.96 28.39 -5.89
CA ASP A 59 -0.98 29.08 -4.59
C ASP A 59 -0.06 30.32 -4.62
N GLN A 60 0.64 30.56 -5.74
CA GLN A 60 1.68 31.56 -5.92
C GLN A 60 2.66 31.63 -4.72
N ALA A 61 3.13 30.46 -4.28
CA ALA A 61 3.95 30.33 -3.08
C ALA A 61 5.05 29.28 -3.25
N TRP A 62 6.16 29.48 -2.53
CA TRP A 62 7.19 28.45 -2.37
C TRP A 62 6.82 27.49 -1.26
N TYR A 63 6.91 26.20 -1.56
CA TYR A 63 6.75 25.12 -0.59
C TYR A 63 8.01 24.32 -0.42
N TRP A 64 8.14 23.71 0.75
CA TRP A 64 9.11 22.69 1.03
C TRP A 64 8.40 21.48 1.64
N ASP A 65 8.59 20.31 1.03
CA ASP A 65 7.96 19.06 1.45
C ASP A 65 9.00 18.08 1.97
N ARG A 66 8.71 17.47 3.13
CA ARG A 66 9.55 16.44 3.76
C ARG A 66 8.75 15.17 4.01
N GLY A 67 9.24 14.04 3.52
CA GLY A 67 8.61 12.73 3.76
C GLY A 67 8.71 12.30 5.23
N VAL A 68 7.57 11.89 5.79
CA VAL A 68 7.44 11.42 7.19
C VAL A 68 6.65 10.12 7.22
N VAL A 69 7.09 9.21 8.08
CA VAL A 69 6.43 7.95 8.43
C VAL A 69 6.06 7.99 9.91
N ILE A 70 4.79 7.77 10.23
CA ILE A 70 4.27 7.80 11.60
C ILE A 70 3.63 6.44 11.89
N LYS A 71 4.12 5.73 12.91
CA LYS A 71 3.52 4.52 13.46
C LYS A 71 2.74 4.84 14.71
N ARG A 72 1.48 4.43 14.78
CA ARG A 72 0.61 4.58 15.96
C ARG A 72 -0.10 3.28 16.28
N LYS A 73 -0.46 3.09 17.55
CA LYS A 73 -1.46 2.10 17.95
C LYS A 73 -2.72 2.36 17.13
N ALA A 74 -3.18 1.34 16.43
CA ALA A 74 -4.38 1.46 15.61
C ALA A 74 -5.66 1.47 16.49
N ASN A 75 -5.55 1.07 17.77
CA ASN A 75 -6.64 1.04 18.75
C ASN A 75 -7.88 0.29 18.23
N ILE A 76 -7.63 -0.86 17.59
CA ILE A 76 -8.66 -1.65 16.94
C ILE A 76 -9.16 -2.73 17.92
N SER A 77 -10.47 -2.80 18.13
CA SER A 77 -11.10 -3.86 18.92
C SER A 77 -10.81 -5.24 18.31
N GLY A 78 -10.37 -6.20 19.14
CA GLY A 78 -9.96 -7.54 18.69
C GLY A 78 -8.55 -7.65 18.11
N ALA A 79 -7.85 -6.53 17.88
CA ALA A 79 -6.45 -6.49 17.46
C ALA A 79 -5.65 -5.47 18.29
N PRO A 80 -5.43 -5.72 19.60
CA PRO A 80 -4.82 -4.74 20.51
C PRO A 80 -3.37 -4.36 20.16
N ASN A 81 -2.69 -5.22 19.40
CA ASN A 81 -1.32 -5.01 18.94
C ASN A 81 -1.24 -4.41 17.53
N ALA A 82 -2.39 -4.09 16.90
CA ALA A 82 -2.39 -3.53 15.56
C ALA A 82 -1.76 -2.13 15.55
N VAL A 83 -0.98 -1.87 14.50
CA VAL A 83 -0.28 -0.60 14.28
C VAL A 83 -0.76 -0.04 12.95
N VAL A 84 -1.09 1.26 12.94
CA VAL A 84 -1.31 2.00 11.70
C VAL A 84 -0.02 2.74 11.34
N VAL A 85 0.45 2.50 10.12
CA VAL A 85 1.63 3.13 9.52
C VAL A 85 1.13 4.17 8.52
N VAL A 86 1.26 5.44 8.89
CA VAL A 86 0.85 6.58 8.07
C VAL A 86 2.07 7.14 7.37
N LYS A 87 2.09 7.11 6.04
CA LYS A 87 3.14 7.74 5.22
C LYS A 87 2.58 9.03 4.63
N GLY A 88 3.41 10.07 4.56
CA GLY A 88 2.97 11.34 4.00
C GLY A 88 4.07 12.39 3.88
N LEU A 89 3.64 13.61 3.54
CA LEU A 89 4.49 14.77 3.33
C LEU A 89 4.17 15.86 4.35
N ALA A 90 5.17 16.30 5.09
CA ALA A 90 5.11 17.51 5.90
C ALA A 90 5.39 18.72 5.00
N ARG A 91 4.39 19.58 4.80
CA ARG A 91 4.52 20.77 3.95
C ARG A 91 4.76 22.03 4.77
N TYR A 92 5.70 22.83 4.31
CA TYR A 92 6.02 24.14 4.86
C TYR A 92 5.86 25.22 3.80
N ASN A 93 5.36 26.39 4.20
CA ASN A 93 5.49 27.62 3.42
C ASN A 93 6.92 28.14 3.57
N VAL A 94 7.54 28.56 2.46
CA VAL A 94 8.87 29.18 2.45
C VAL A 94 8.73 30.65 2.05
N LEU A 95 9.04 31.56 2.97
CA LEU A 95 9.03 33.01 2.71
C LEU A 95 10.28 33.64 3.30
N GLY A 96 11.13 34.24 2.45
CA GLY A 96 12.37 34.89 2.90
C GLY A 96 13.30 33.98 3.70
N GLY A 97 13.38 32.69 3.34
CA GLY A 97 14.16 31.68 4.06
C GLY A 97 13.51 31.14 5.35
N LYS A 98 12.35 31.68 5.76
CA LYS A 98 11.59 31.16 6.90
C LYS A 98 10.66 30.03 6.45
N TYR A 99 10.70 28.93 7.20
CA TYR A 99 9.83 27.77 7.02
C TYR A 99 8.71 27.82 8.05
N THR A 100 7.46 27.77 7.60
CA THR A 100 6.28 27.73 8.48
C THR A 100 5.46 26.50 8.15
N PHE A 101 5.27 25.60 9.12
CA PHE A 101 4.50 24.37 8.91
C PHE A 101 3.07 24.71 8.47
N LYS A 102 2.67 24.16 7.33
CA LYS A 102 1.32 24.33 6.76
C LYS A 102 0.44 23.16 7.20
N LYS A 103 0.80 21.94 6.80
CA LYS A 103 0.01 20.73 7.02
C LYS A 103 0.82 19.46 6.75
N PHE A 104 0.40 18.35 7.36
CA PHE A 104 0.82 17.00 6.96
C PHE A 104 -0.19 16.39 5.98
N TYR A 105 0.27 15.97 4.80
CA TYR A 105 -0.53 15.33 3.77
C TYR A 105 -0.28 13.82 3.78
N THR A 106 -1.28 13.05 4.20
CA THR A 106 -1.24 11.59 4.14
C THR A 106 -1.25 11.12 2.69
N THR A 107 -0.28 10.27 2.32
CA THR A 107 -0.21 9.62 1.01
C THR A 107 -0.65 8.17 1.06
N SER A 108 -0.42 7.47 2.17
CA SER A 108 -0.94 6.12 2.38
C SER A 108 -1.11 5.79 3.87
N ASN A 109 -2.02 4.86 4.16
CA ASN A 109 -2.20 4.22 5.45
C ASN A 109 -2.06 2.70 5.24
N GLU A 110 -1.20 2.07 6.02
CA GLU A 110 -1.01 0.62 6.04
C GLU A 110 -1.26 0.12 7.48
N TYR A 111 -1.70 -1.12 7.63
CA TYR A 111 -1.91 -1.74 8.94
C TYR A 111 -0.96 -2.93 9.13
N GLU A 112 -0.29 -2.97 10.28
CA GLU A 112 0.55 -4.07 10.75
C GLU A 112 -0.11 -4.73 11.98
N GLY A 113 0.20 -6.00 12.26
CA GLY A 113 -0.21 -6.67 13.50
C GLY A 113 -1.68 -7.07 13.60
N ILE A 114 -2.42 -7.06 12.50
CA ILE A 114 -3.79 -7.60 12.42
C ILE A 114 -3.71 -9.12 12.19
N PRO A 115 -4.43 -9.95 12.98
CA PRO A 115 -4.47 -11.40 12.76
C PRO A 115 -4.94 -11.74 11.34
N THR A 116 -4.09 -12.47 10.60
CA THR A 116 -4.42 -13.05 9.31
C THR A 116 -5.04 -14.43 9.51
N PRO A 117 -6.18 -14.74 8.85
CA PRO A 117 -6.65 -16.11 8.75
C PRO A 117 -5.57 -17.02 8.14
N SER A 118 -5.57 -18.31 8.44
CA SER A 118 -4.61 -19.23 7.80
C SER A 118 -4.88 -19.35 6.29
N ALA A 119 -3.82 -19.56 5.51
CA ALA A 119 -3.94 -19.80 4.07
C ALA A 119 -4.85 -21.00 3.75
N GLU A 120 -4.85 -22.02 4.62
CA GLU A 120 -5.75 -23.16 4.53
C GLU A 120 -7.22 -22.76 4.74
N ALA A 121 -7.52 -21.98 5.79
CA ALA A 121 -8.88 -21.53 6.07
C ALA A 121 -9.44 -20.66 4.93
N LEU A 122 -8.62 -19.78 4.36
CA LEU A 122 -9.02 -18.97 3.21
C LEU A 122 -9.17 -19.80 1.93
N THR A 123 -8.25 -20.72 1.66
CA THR A 123 -8.38 -21.64 0.52
C THR A 123 -9.67 -22.44 0.62
N ASN A 124 -10.00 -22.98 1.80
CA ASN A 124 -11.25 -23.68 2.05
C ASN A 124 -12.47 -22.78 1.84
N TYR A 125 -12.43 -21.54 2.35
CA TYR A 125 -13.51 -20.57 2.16
C TYR A 125 -13.71 -20.21 0.68
N VAL A 126 -12.63 -20.03 -0.07
CA VAL A 126 -12.66 -19.75 -1.53
C VAL A 126 -13.23 -20.94 -2.29
N ASN A 127 -12.81 -22.17 -1.96
CA ASN A 127 -13.37 -23.40 -2.54
C ASN A 127 -14.89 -23.52 -2.31
N GLN A 128 -15.38 -23.14 -1.14
CA GLN A 128 -16.82 -23.13 -0.82
C GLN A 128 -17.59 -22.02 -1.54
N ASN A 129 -16.90 -21.00 -2.06
CA ASN A 129 -17.50 -19.81 -2.66
C ASN A 129 -17.04 -19.57 -4.10
N LEU A 130 -16.64 -20.62 -4.83
CA LEU A 130 -16.12 -20.51 -6.20
C LEU A 130 -17.06 -19.76 -7.15
N LYS A 131 -18.38 -19.90 -7.00
CA LYS A 131 -19.36 -19.13 -7.80
C LYS A 131 -19.17 -17.62 -7.67
N LYS A 132 -18.88 -17.12 -6.46
CA LYS A 132 -18.60 -15.70 -6.23
C LYS A 132 -17.24 -15.28 -6.79
N VAL A 133 -16.26 -16.18 -6.74
CA VAL A 133 -14.91 -15.92 -7.29
C VAL A 133 -14.96 -15.73 -8.80
N PHE A 134 -15.78 -16.53 -9.49
CA PHE A 134 -16.01 -16.50 -10.92
C PHE A 134 -17.28 -15.74 -11.33
N SER A 135 -17.82 -14.87 -10.47
CA SER A 135 -19.13 -14.21 -10.68
C SER A 135 -19.29 -13.67 -12.11
N GLY A 136 -20.35 -14.12 -12.80
CA GLY A 136 -20.63 -13.80 -14.20
C GLY A 136 -20.02 -14.77 -15.22
N ARG A 137 -19.24 -15.75 -14.79
CA ARG A 137 -18.59 -16.78 -15.62
C ARG A 137 -18.85 -18.20 -15.10
N GLU A 138 -19.63 -18.38 -14.04
CA GLU A 138 -19.89 -19.69 -13.45
C GLU A 138 -20.44 -20.73 -14.45
N HIS A 139 -21.12 -20.29 -15.51
CA HIS A 139 -21.63 -21.16 -16.57
C HIS A 139 -20.55 -21.61 -17.58
N SER A 140 -19.45 -20.88 -17.73
CA SER A 140 -18.35 -21.25 -18.63
C SER A 140 -17.28 -22.10 -17.93
N ILE A 141 -17.22 -22.07 -16.59
CA ILE A 141 -16.23 -22.86 -15.84
C ILE A 141 -16.73 -24.30 -15.66
N THR A 142 -15.98 -25.29 -16.16
CA THR A 142 -16.35 -26.72 -16.10
C THR A 142 -15.63 -27.46 -14.97
N GLU A 143 -14.44 -27.01 -14.60
CA GLU A 143 -13.62 -27.64 -13.58
C GLU A 143 -12.73 -26.58 -12.91
N VAL A 144 -12.51 -26.71 -11.61
CA VAL A 144 -11.49 -25.95 -10.87
C VAL A 144 -10.57 -26.98 -10.23
N SER A 145 -9.30 -27.02 -10.66
CA SER A 145 -8.37 -28.09 -10.29
C SER A 145 -7.50 -27.71 -9.08
N THR A 146 -7.10 -26.44 -8.98
CA THR A 146 -6.34 -25.93 -7.83
C THR A 146 -6.77 -24.53 -7.45
N VAL A 147 -6.79 -24.29 -6.14
CA VAL A 147 -6.88 -22.96 -5.52
C VAL A 147 -5.72 -22.86 -4.54
N ALA A 148 -4.82 -21.92 -4.77
CA ALA A 148 -3.62 -21.76 -3.97
C ALA A 148 -3.44 -20.29 -3.58
N ILE A 149 -3.32 -20.06 -2.28
CA ILE A 149 -2.86 -18.80 -1.72
C ILE A 149 -1.35 -18.91 -1.53
N ASP A 150 -0.61 -18.00 -2.13
CA ASP A 150 0.83 -17.90 -1.92
C ASP A 150 1.09 -17.26 -0.56
N PRO A 151 1.62 -17.99 0.44
CA PRO A 151 1.84 -17.47 1.78
C PRO A 151 2.93 -16.39 1.83
N GLU A 152 3.79 -16.32 0.81
CA GLU A 152 4.84 -15.30 0.70
C GLU A 152 4.31 -14.00 0.07
N LYS A 153 3.14 -14.01 -0.56
CA LYS A 153 2.54 -12.79 -1.10
C LYS A 153 1.93 -11.94 0.02
N ALA A 154 2.16 -10.64 -0.11
CA ALA A 154 1.74 -9.66 0.87
C ALA A 154 0.20 -9.58 0.94
N TRP A 155 -0.31 -9.69 2.16
CA TRP A 155 -1.68 -9.35 2.51
C TRP A 155 -1.85 -7.84 2.44
N THR A 156 -2.87 -7.37 1.73
CA THR A 156 -3.17 -5.95 1.71
C THR A 156 -4.34 -5.68 2.63
N TRP A 157 -4.05 -5.16 3.82
CA TRP A 157 -5.08 -4.72 4.77
C TRP A 157 -5.61 -3.36 4.35
N HIS A 158 -6.90 -3.30 4.02
CA HIS A 158 -7.59 -2.05 3.72
C HIS A 158 -8.26 -1.50 4.98
N GLU A 159 -8.86 -2.39 5.78
CA GLU A 159 -9.54 -2.12 7.06
C GLU A 159 -9.45 -3.37 7.95
N ILE A 160 -9.76 -3.29 9.25
CA ILE A 160 -9.78 -4.47 10.13
C ILE A 160 -10.69 -5.59 9.59
N THR A 161 -11.83 -5.22 9.01
CA THR A 161 -12.84 -6.13 8.48
C THR A 161 -12.63 -6.45 7.00
N ARG A 162 -11.61 -5.87 6.35
CA ARG A 162 -11.43 -5.98 4.90
C ARG A 162 -9.95 -6.06 4.48
N PHE A 163 -9.59 -7.13 3.78
CA PHE A 163 -8.24 -7.36 3.27
C PHE A 163 -8.30 -8.06 1.91
N SER A 164 -7.26 -7.88 1.09
CA SER A 164 -7.11 -8.60 -0.17
C SER A 164 -5.86 -9.46 -0.22
N VAL A 165 -5.98 -10.59 -0.92
CA VAL A 165 -4.90 -11.55 -1.14
C VAL A 165 -4.95 -12.04 -2.60
N PRO A 166 -3.82 -12.08 -3.32
CA PRO A 166 -3.76 -12.70 -4.63
C PRO A 166 -3.82 -14.23 -4.51
N ILE A 167 -4.75 -14.83 -5.23
CA ILE A 167 -5.00 -16.28 -5.26
C ILE A 167 -4.74 -16.81 -6.65
N ILE A 168 -3.99 -17.89 -6.75
CA ILE A 168 -3.72 -18.59 -8.01
C ILE A 168 -4.76 -19.69 -8.15
N ILE A 169 -5.49 -19.68 -9.27
CA ILE A 169 -6.52 -20.67 -9.55
C ILE A 169 -6.23 -21.30 -10.92
N GLN A 170 -6.23 -22.64 -10.98
CA GLN A 170 -6.27 -23.36 -12.26
C GLN A 170 -7.68 -23.88 -12.50
N TYR A 171 -8.19 -23.66 -13.70
CA TYR A 171 -9.57 -23.93 -14.06
C TYR A 171 -9.72 -24.22 -15.55
N LYS A 172 -10.79 -24.95 -15.90
CA LYS A 172 -11.17 -25.22 -17.29
C LYS A 172 -12.37 -24.38 -17.68
N GLU A 173 -12.27 -23.68 -18.79
CA GLU A 173 -13.30 -22.78 -19.30
C GLU A 173 -13.73 -23.13 -20.72
N VAL A 174 -15.05 -23.18 -20.96
CA VAL A 174 -15.65 -23.29 -22.29
C VAL A 174 -15.36 -22.02 -23.07
N VAL A 175 -14.60 -22.15 -24.16
CA VAL A 175 -14.26 -21.02 -25.05
C VAL A 175 -15.29 -20.87 -26.16
N ASN A 176 -15.79 -21.99 -26.67
CA ASN A 176 -16.85 -22.07 -27.67
C ASN A 176 -17.55 -23.44 -27.58
N ASN A 177 -18.48 -23.71 -28.50
CA ASN A 177 -19.25 -24.95 -28.58
C ASN A 177 -18.43 -26.23 -28.86
N THR A 178 -17.12 -26.15 -29.11
CA THR A 178 -16.26 -27.31 -29.41
C THR A 178 -14.92 -27.31 -28.66
N GLU A 179 -14.63 -26.29 -27.84
CA GLU A 179 -13.32 -26.12 -27.22
C GLU A 179 -13.39 -25.70 -25.76
N ILE A 180 -12.53 -26.32 -24.96
CA ILE A 180 -12.29 -25.95 -23.56
C ILE A 180 -10.81 -25.63 -23.40
N ALA A 181 -10.54 -24.48 -22.79
CA ALA A 181 -9.19 -24.05 -22.43
C ALA A 181 -8.91 -24.41 -20.97
N ASP A 182 -7.70 -24.90 -20.72
CA ASP A 182 -7.11 -25.00 -19.39
C ASP A 182 -6.38 -23.69 -19.09
N LYS A 183 -6.73 -23.05 -17.99
CA LYS A 183 -6.25 -21.71 -17.63
C LYS A 183 -5.67 -21.70 -16.24
N LYS A 184 -4.62 -20.88 -16.07
CA LYS A 184 -4.06 -20.48 -14.79
C LYS A 184 -4.25 -18.98 -14.64
N GLY A 185 -5.06 -18.57 -13.67
CA GLY A 185 -5.35 -17.17 -13.38
C GLY A 185 -4.82 -16.72 -12.02
N VAL A 186 -4.55 -15.42 -11.89
CA VAL A 186 -4.31 -14.75 -10.61
C VAL A 186 -5.50 -13.86 -10.31
N PHE A 187 -6.20 -14.14 -9.22
CA PHE A 187 -7.36 -13.41 -8.75
C PHE A 187 -6.97 -12.59 -7.54
N ASP A 188 -7.18 -11.27 -7.58
CA ASP A 188 -7.14 -10.47 -6.37
C ASP A 188 -8.49 -10.64 -5.65
N VAL A 189 -8.47 -11.33 -4.52
CA VAL A 189 -9.69 -11.66 -3.77
C VAL A 189 -9.74 -10.79 -2.53
N MET A 190 -10.76 -9.93 -2.47
CA MET A 190 -11.10 -9.10 -1.33
C MET A 190 -12.02 -9.88 -0.39
N PHE A 191 -11.60 -10.06 0.85
CA PHE A 191 -12.38 -10.72 1.90
C PHE A 191 -13.01 -9.70 2.84
N TYR A 192 -14.24 -9.99 3.25
CA TYR A 192 -14.98 -9.23 4.25
C TYR A 192 -15.27 -10.12 5.45
N ARG A 193 -14.95 -9.64 6.66
CA ARG A 193 -15.18 -10.33 7.93
C ARG A 193 -15.87 -9.41 8.93
N MET A 194 -16.43 -9.96 10.01
CA MET A 194 -17.20 -9.17 10.99
C MET A 194 -16.29 -8.44 11.99
N ASP A 195 -15.18 -9.06 12.36
CA ASP A 195 -14.18 -8.55 13.31
C ASP A 195 -12.79 -9.16 13.03
N ALA A 196 -11.77 -8.74 13.80
CA ALA A 196 -10.37 -9.12 13.59
C ALA A 196 -10.07 -10.63 13.68
N ASN A 197 -10.93 -11.41 14.35
CA ASN A 197 -10.70 -12.82 14.63
C ASN A 197 -11.70 -13.72 13.89
N SER A 198 -12.78 -13.16 13.35
CA SER A 198 -13.75 -13.91 12.55
C SER A 198 -13.18 -14.35 11.19
N LEU A 199 -13.65 -15.52 10.72
CA LEU A 199 -13.48 -15.92 9.33
C LEU A 199 -14.25 -14.97 8.38
N PRO A 200 -13.85 -14.87 7.11
CA PRO A 200 -14.62 -14.12 6.12
C PRO A 200 -16.07 -14.62 6.02
N HIS A 201 -17.01 -13.70 5.84
CA HIS A 201 -18.42 -13.98 5.56
C HIS A 201 -18.83 -13.55 4.14
N ASN A 202 -17.98 -12.77 3.46
CA ASN A 202 -18.18 -12.43 2.05
C ASN A 202 -16.84 -12.28 1.33
N LEU A 203 -16.88 -12.37 0.00
CA LEU A 203 -15.73 -12.09 -0.86
C LEU A 203 -16.15 -11.34 -2.13
N LEU A 204 -15.21 -10.59 -2.68
CA LEU A 204 -15.23 -10.09 -4.06
C LEU A 204 -13.94 -10.53 -4.73
N SER A 205 -13.99 -10.75 -6.04
CA SER A 205 -12.88 -11.29 -6.79
C SER A 205 -12.74 -10.57 -8.11
N VAL A 206 -11.50 -10.23 -8.48
CA VAL A 206 -11.15 -9.70 -9.79
C VAL A 206 -10.01 -10.53 -10.35
N GLU A 207 -10.20 -11.07 -11.55
CA GLU A 207 -9.10 -11.72 -12.26
C GLU A 207 -8.14 -10.64 -12.79
N THR A 208 -6.89 -10.67 -12.32
CA THR A 208 -5.86 -9.71 -12.69
C THR A 208 -5.02 -10.18 -13.87
N THR A 209 -4.77 -11.49 -13.94
CA THR A 209 -4.07 -12.12 -15.06
C THR A 209 -4.69 -13.49 -15.33
N SER A 210 -4.66 -13.88 -16.60
CA SER A 210 -5.08 -15.20 -17.06
C SER A 210 -4.10 -15.68 -18.11
N GLN A 211 -3.63 -16.92 -17.98
CA GLN A 211 -2.82 -17.58 -18.97
C GLN A 211 -3.50 -18.89 -19.40
N GLU A 212 -3.70 -19.08 -20.69
CA GLU A 212 -4.06 -20.39 -21.25
C GLU A 212 -2.81 -21.28 -21.21
N ILE A 213 -2.93 -22.43 -20.55
CA ILE A 213 -1.87 -23.42 -20.40
C ILE A 213 -2.15 -24.69 -21.21
N GLY A 214 -3.34 -24.81 -21.78
CA GLY A 214 -3.71 -25.89 -22.68
C GLY A 214 -5.09 -25.69 -23.29
N ARG A 215 -5.40 -26.47 -24.32
CA ARG A 215 -6.71 -26.46 -24.97
C ARG A 215 -7.04 -27.85 -25.49
N LYS A 216 -8.30 -28.23 -25.41
CA LYS A 216 -8.80 -29.51 -25.93
C LYS A 216 -10.11 -29.33 -26.68
N LYS A 217 -10.25 -30.08 -27.77
CA LYS A 217 -11.46 -30.17 -28.58
C LYS A 217 -12.40 -31.24 -28.06
N TYR A 218 -13.68 -30.94 -28.16
CA TYR A 218 -14.82 -31.79 -27.80
C TYR A 218 -15.89 -31.67 -28.87
N THR A 219 -16.82 -32.63 -28.91
CA THR A 219 -18.03 -32.47 -29.70
C THR A 219 -18.98 -31.48 -29.02
N GLU A 220 -19.88 -30.85 -29.78
CA GLU A 220 -20.88 -29.97 -29.18
C GLU A 220 -21.75 -30.68 -28.14
N GLN A 221 -22.10 -31.94 -28.41
CA GLN A 221 -22.89 -32.75 -27.50
C GLN A 221 -22.13 -33.00 -26.18
N GLN A 222 -20.82 -33.24 -26.24
CA GLN A 222 -20.01 -33.37 -25.03
C GLN A 222 -20.03 -32.09 -24.21
N ILE A 223 -19.83 -30.92 -24.82
CA ILE A 223 -19.82 -29.63 -24.09
C ILE A 223 -21.19 -29.33 -23.47
N ARG A 224 -22.29 -29.59 -24.19
CA ARG A 224 -23.65 -29.38 -23.65
C ARG A 224 -23.99 -30.29 -22.46
N MET A 225 -23.31 -31.43 -22.33
CA MET A 225 -23.50 -32.38 -21.23
C MET A 225 -22.56 -32.12 -20.05
N MET A 226 -21.57 -31.24 -20.19
CA MET A 226 -20.66 -30.93 -19.09
C MET A 226 -21.36 -30.08 -18.04
N LYS A 227 -21.15 -30.44 -16.78
CA LYS A 227 -21.54 -29.59 -15.66
C LYS A 227 -20.64 -28.37 -15.64
N SER A 228 -21.25 -27.23 -15.38
CA SER A 228 -20.59 -25.99 -15.06
C SER A 228 -20.51 -25.79 -13.56
N LEU A 229 -19.72 -24.83 -13.13
CA LEU A 229 -19.67 -24.38 -11.76
C LEU A 229 -21.03 -23.87 -11.28
N ALA A 230 -21.88 -23.34 -12.18
CA ALA A 230 -23.23 -22.91 -11.85
C ALA A 230 -24.15 -24.07 -11.40
N ASP A 231 -23.89 -25.29 -11.87
CA ASP A 231 -24.71 -26.49 -11.63
C ASP A 231 -24.42 -27.21 -10.31
N ASN A 232 -23.35 -26.80 -9.60
CA ASN A 232 -22.93 -27.36 -8.31
C ASN A 232 -23.41 -26.51 -7.14
#